data_AF-A0AAU1EYL2-F1
#
_entry.id   AF-A0AAU1EYL2-F1
#
_cell.length_a   1.000
_cell.length_b   1.000
_cell.length_c   1.000
_cell.angle_alpha   90.00
_cell.angle_beta   90.00
_cell.angle_gamma   90.00
#
_symmetry.space_group_name_H-M   'P 1'
#
loop_
_entity.id
_entity.type
_entity.pdbx_description
1 polymer ?
#
loop_
_entity_poly.entity_id
_entity_poly.type
_entity_poly.pdbx_seq_one_letter_code
_entity_poly.pdbx_strand_id
1 'polypeptide(L)'
;MRYKSDTQYDKAERAADMLAAEPTTLGEPYCRHLGGKVRELRFTMDGNAVRITYWLAPDQRIVLLTVFRKTRQREAAEVERAQQTQKVCQADHGPAEHSYDRIKEESP
;
A
#
# COMPACT_ATOMS: atom_id res chain seq x y z
N MET A 1 28.49 -14.75 -1.09
CA MET A 1 28.16 -13.55 -1.90
C MET A 1 26.76 -13.10 -1.49
N ARG A 2 26.57 -11.89 -0.93
CA ARG A 2 25.26 -11.43 -0.46
C ARG A 2 24.42 -11.00 -1.67
N TYR A 3 23.39 -11.76 -2.01
CA TYR A 3 22.38 -11.34 -2.98
C TYR A 3 21.57 -10.19 -2.37
N LYS A 4 21.61 -9.02 -3.00
CA LYS A 4 20.76 -7.89 -2.61
C LYS A 4 19.41 -8.07 -3.27
N SER A 5 18.34 -8.19 -2.49
CA SER A 5 17.02 -7.84 -2.99
C SER A 5 17.07 -6.43 -3.58
N ASP A 6 16.27 -6.18 -4.61
CA ASP A 6 16.12 -4.83 -5.15
C ASP A 6 15.78 -3.88 -4.00
N THR A 7 16.61 -2.86 -3.80
CA THR A 7 16.46 -1.90 -2.69
C THR A 7 15.12 -1.19 -2.68
N GLN A 8 14.43 -1.13 -3.82
CA GLN A 8 13.06 -0.62 -3.91
C GLN A 8 12.04 -1.59 -3.31
N TYR A 9 12.21 -2.89 -3.58
CA TYR A 9 11.36 -3.94 -3.05
C TYR A 9 11.41 -3.98 -1.51
N ASP A 10 12.62 -3.94 -0.94
CA ASP A 10 12.80 -3.91 0.53
C ASP A 10 12.07 -2.75 1.20
N LYS A 11 12.02 -1.59 0.53
CA LYS A 11 11.33 -0.41 1.06
C LYS A 11 9.82 -0.60 1.02
N ALA A 12 9.29 -1.19 -0.06
CA ALA A 12 7.87 -1.49 -0.18
C ALA A 12 7.44 -2.58 0.82
N GLU A 13 8.23 -3.65 0.97
CA GLU A 13 8.01 -4.74 1.92
C GLU A 13 7.97 -4.22 3.36
N ARG A 14 8.99 -3.45 3.78
CA ARG A 14 8.98 -2.83 5.12
C ARG A 14 7.79 -1.90 5.35
N ALA A 15 7.37 -1.16 4.33
CA ALA A 15 6.20 -0.30 4.45
C ALA A 15 4.91 -1.11 4.64
N ALA A 16 4.77 -2.21 3.90
CA ALA A 16 3.66 -3.15 4.06
C ALA A 16 3.69 -3.85 5.42
N ASP A 17 4.86 -4.27 5.90
CA ASP A 17 5.03 -4.90 7.22
C ASP A 17 4.60 -3.96 8.35
N MET A 18 5.02 -2.69 8.30
CA MET A 18 4.59 -1.68 9.27
C MET A 18 3.07 -1.50 9.28
N LEU A 19 2.45 -1.49 8.09
CA LEU A 19 1.00 -1.39 7.98
C LEU A 19 0.31 -2.66 8.51
N ALA A 20 0.85 -3.84 8.23
CA ALA A 20 0.30 -5.11 8.68
C ALA A 20 0.42 -5.29 10.21
N ALA A 21 1.46 -4.75 10.84
CA ALA A 21 1.63 -4.79 12.28
C ALA A 21 0.61 -3.91 13.04
N GLU A 22 0.25 -2.76 12.47
CA GLU A 22 -0.59 -1.75 13.11
C GLU A 22 -1.71 -1.22 12.19
N PRO A 23 -2.58 -2.08 11.62
CA PRO A 23 -3.49 -1.71 10.54
C PRO A 23 -4.48 -0.60 10.92
N THR A 24 -4.90 -0.55 12.19
CA THR A 24 -5.90 0.40 12.68
C THR A 24 -5.30 1.62 13.38
N THR A 25 -4.07 1.52 13.88
CA THR A 25 -3.42 2.54 14.73
C THR A 25 -2.31 3.31 14.04
N LEU A 26 -1.78 2.80 12.91
CA LEU A 26 -0.73 3.48 12.16
C LEU A 26 -1.24 4.85 11.66
N GLY A 27 -0.64 5.91 12.21
CA GLY A 27 -0.98 7.31 11.96
C GLY A 27 0.13 8.07 11.25
N GLU A 28 0.08 9.40 11.32
CA GLU A 28 1.14 10.25 10.76
C GLU A 28 2.49 10.00 11.48
N PRO A 29 3.62 10.03 10.75
CA PRO A 29 3.81 10.46 9.37
C PRO A 29 3.60 9.38 8.30
N TYR A 30 3.36 8.13 8.71
CA TYR A 30 3.34 6.97 7.81
C TYR A 30 1.99 6.78 7.13
N CYS A 31 0.90 7.11 7.80
CA CYS A 31 -0.44 7.02 7.25
C CYS A 31 -1.22 8.31 7.38
N ARG A 32 -2.14 8.53 6.43
CA ARG A 32 -3.07 9.66 6.45
C ARG A 32 -4.41 9.27 5.86
N HIS A 33 -5.50 9.79 6.44
CA HIS A 33 -6.83 9.67 5.84
C HIS A 33 -6.99 10.57 4.61
N LEU A 34 -7.58 10.02 3.56
CA LEU A 34 -7.87 10.72 2.30
C LEU A 34 -9.38 10.95 2.07
N GLY A 35 -10.19 10.74 3.11
CA GLY A 35 -11.64 10.85 3.07
C GLY A 35 -12.35 9.52 2.77
N GLY A 36 -13.60 9.42 3.22
CA GLY A 36 -14.35 8.18 3.18
C GLY A 36 -13.60 7.05 3.92
N LYS A 37 -13.48 5.89 3.26
CA LYS A 37 -12.76 4.72 3.79
C LYS A 37 -11.28 4.66 3.39
N VAL A 38 -10.82 5.60 2.57
CA VAL A 38 -9.48 5.55 1.97
C VAL A 38 -8.44 6.19 2.86
N ARG A 39 -7.31 5.50 2.97
CA ARG A 39 -6.08 5.95 3.63
C ARG A 39 -4.91 5.85 2.65
N GLU A 40 -3.84 6.58 2.89
CA GLU A 40 -2.56 6.40 2.20
C GLU A 40 -1.49 5.91 3.17
N LEU A 41 -0.60 5.05 2.66
CA LEU A 41 0.68 4.68 3.23
C LEU A 41 1.77 5.52 2.55
N ARG A 42 2.67 6.10 3.34
CA ARG A 42 3.64 7.12 2.93
C ARG A 42 5.05 6.61 3.17
N PHE A 43 5.82 6.48 2.10
CA PHE A 43 7.24 6.14 2.18
C PHE A 43 8.02 6.79 1.04
N THR A 44 9.34 6.65 1.05
CA THR A 44 10.23 7.16 0.01
C THR A 44 10.91 6.02 -0.73
N MET A 45 11.03 6.16 -2.05
CA MET A 45 11.71 5.21 -2.93
C MET A 45 12.65 5.99 -3.83
N ASP A 46 13.95 5.78 -3.63
CA ASP A 46 15.05 6.45 -4.33
C ASP A 46 14.87 7.97 -4.45
N GLY A 47 14.63 8.61 -3.29
CA GLY A 47 14.42 10.05 -3.19
C GLY A 47 13.00 10.51 -3.56
N ASN A 48 12.18 9.66 -4.16
CA ASN A 48 10.82 9.99 -4.55
C ASN A 48 9.82 9.66 -3.44
N ALA A 49 8.91 10.57 -3.13
CA ALA A 49 7.79 10.27 -2.26
C ALA A 49 6.78 9.38 -2.99
N VAL A 50 6.57 8.16 -2.48
CA VAL A 50 5.63 7.17 -3.01
C VAL A 50 4.44 7.03 -2.05
N ARG A 51 3.26 6.78 -2.61
CA ARG A 51 2.02 6.54 -1.87
C ARG A 51 1.40 5.24 -2.35
N ILE A 52 0.97 4.41 -1.41
CA ILE A 52 0.05 3.31 -1.67
C ILE A 52 -1.26 3.65 -0.97
N THR A 53 -2.36 3.71 -1.71
CA THR A 53 -3.69 3.88 -1.11
C THR A 53 -4.25 2.53 -0.72
N TYR A 54 -4.98 2.52 0.38
CA TYR A 54 -5.60 1.32 0.92
C TYR A 54 -6.89 1.64 1.66
N TRP A 55 -7.68 0.62 1.94
CA TRP A 55 -8.77 0.69 2.91
C TRP A 55 -8.75 -0.52 3.83
N LEU A 56 -9.37 -0.38 5.00
CA LEU A 56 -9.61 -1.47 5.93
C LEU A 56 -11.00 -2.01 5.63
N ALA A 57 -11.05 -3.20 5.02
CA ALA A 57 -12.28 -3.95 4.83
C ALA A 57 -12.71 -4.58 6.18
N PRO A 58 -13.92 -5.18 6.26
CA PRO A 58 -14.31 -5.97 7.43
C PRO A 58 -13.24 -7.00 7.84
N ASP A 59 -13.26 -7.39 9.10
CA ASP A 59 -12.30 -8.34 9.69
C ASP A 59 -10.84 -7.87 9.63
N GLN A 60 -10.62 -6.55 9.71
CA GLN A 60 -9.31 -5.91 9.73
C GLN A 60 -8.42 -6.24 8.51
N ARG A 61 -9.02 -6.58 7.37
CA ARG A 61 -8.27 -6.86 6.15
C ARG A 61 -7.81 -5.55 5.51
N ILE A 62 -6.50 -5.40 5.33
CA ILE A 62 -5.92 -4.35 4.51
C ILE A 62 -6.10 -4.72 3.04
N VAL A 63 -6.68 -3.80 2.26
CA VAL A 63 -6.79 -3.95 0.80
C VAL A 63 -6.08 -2.77 0.15
N LEU A 64 -4.97 -3.07 -0.54
CA LEU A 64 -4.21 -2.09 -1.31
C LEU A 64 -4.95 -1.80 -2.63
N LEU A 65 -5.04 -0.52 -3.02
CA LEU A 65 -5.88 -0.07 -4.13
C LEU A 65 -5.05 0.49 -5.29
N THR A 66 -4.26 1.53 -5.03
CA THR A 66 -3.48 2.21 -6.06
C THR A 66 -2.12 2.64 -5.53
N VAL A 67 -1.14 2.73 -6.43
CA VAL A 67 0.18 3.32 -6.15
C VAL A 67 0.40 4.56 -7.01
N PHE A 68 1.05 5.59 -6.47
CA PHE A 68 1.48 6.75 -7.23
C PHE A 68 2.73 7.41 -6.61
N ARG A 69 3.47 8.18 -7.43
CA ARG A 69 4.53 9.07 -6.97
C ARG A 69 3.93 10.45 -6.73
N LYS A 70 4.26 11.09 -5.60
CA LYS A 70 3.82 12.45 -5.32
C LYS A 70 4.61 13.42 -6.21
N THR A 71 3.90 14.15 -7.06
CA THR A 71 4.45 15.14 -8.00
C THR A 71 4.10 16.58 -7.59
N ARG A 72 3.07 16.78 -6.77
CA ARG A 72 2.59 18.09 -6.28
C ARG A 72 2.12 18.02 -4.85
N GLN A 73 1.77 19.16 -4.24
CA GLN A 73 1.30 19.20 -2.84
C GLN A 73 -0.08 18.57 -2.63
N ARG A 74 -0.97 18.68 -3.61
CA ARG A 74 -2.33 18.14 -3.56
C ARG A 74 -2.57 17.26 -4.78
N GLU A 75 -2.78 15.98 -4.56
CA GLU A 75 -2.97 14.97 -5.62
C GLU A 75 -4.46 14.61 -5.76
N ALA A 76 -5.33 15.60 -5.98
CA ALA A 76 -6.78 15.40 -5.93
C ALA A 76 -7.28 14.29 -6.88
N ALA A 77 -6.72 14.21 -8.09
CA ALA A 77 -7.08 13.17 -9.05
C ALA A 77 -6.68 11.76 -8.59
N GLU A 78 -5.55 11.62 -7.88
CA GLU A 78 -5.13 10.33 -7.32
C GLU A 78 -6.01 9.91 -6.14
N VAL A 79 -6.45 10.88 -5.33
CA VAL A 79 -7.40 10.65 -4.24
C VAL A 79 -8.75 10.20 -4.80
N GLU A 80 -9.27 10.88 -5.81
CA GLU A 80 -10.51 10.52 -6.48
C GLU A 80 -10.43 9.12 -7.11
N ARG A 81 -9.33 8.84 -7.82
CA ARG A 81 -9.05 7.51 -8.38
C ARG A 81 -9.07 6.42 -7.31
N ALA A 82 -8.40 6.65 -6.18
CA ALA A 82 -8.38 5.70 -5.07
C ALA A 82 -9.77 5.48 -4.45
N GLN A 83 -10.55 6.54 -4.28
CA GLN A 83 -11.93 6.45 -3.79
C GLN A 83 -12.84 5.67 -4.75
N GLN A 84 -12.67 5.86 -6.07
CA GLN A 84 -13.43 5.11 -7.06
C GLN A 84 -13.01 3.62 -7.08
N THR A 85 -11.70 3.33 -7.06
CA THR A 85 -11.19 1.96 -6.95
C THR A 85 -11.69 1.28 -5.68
N GLN A 86 -11.76 1.99 -4.55
CA GLN A 86 -12.30 1.46 -3.30
C GLN A 86 -13.76 1.04 -3.45
N LYS A 87 -14.61 1.87 -4.07
CA LYS A 87 -16.03 1.56 -4.27
C LYS A 87 -16.23 0.34 -5.14
N VAL A 88 -15.52 0.27 -6.27
CA VAL A 88 -15.56 -0.88 -7.20
C VAL A 88 -15.09 -2.14 -6.48
N CYS A 89 -13.93 -2.08 -5.81
CA CYS A 89 -13.38 -3.22 -5.10
C CYS A 89 -14.31 -3.72 -3.98
N GLN A 90 -14.96 -2.82 -3.24
CA GLN A 90 -15.94 -3.21 -2.23
C GLN A 90 -17.17 -3.91 -2.81
N ALA A 91 -17.64 -3.48 -3.98
CA ALA A 91 -18.85 -4.00 -4.60
C ALA A 91 -18.62 -5.35 -5.30
N ASP A 92 -17.46 -5.48 -5.95
CA ASP A 92 -17.26 -6.50 -6.97
C ASP A 92 -16.26 -7.59 -6.54
N HIS A 93 -15.54 -7.42 -5.43
CA HIS A 93 -14.51 -8.37 -5.00
C HIS A 93 -14.76 -8.99 -3.63
N GLY A 94 -14.66 -10.32 -3.58
CA GLY A 94 -14.60 -11.10 -2.35
C GLY A 94 -13.19 -11.11 -1.72
N PRO A 95 -12.94 -12.02 -0.77
CA PRO A 95 -11.59 -12.27 -0.27
C PRO A 95 -10.60 -12.61 -1.37
N ALA A 96 -9.32 -12.32 -1.12
CA ALA A 96 -8.25 -12.77 -1.99
C ALA A 96 -8.24 -14.30 -2.06
N GLU A 97 -8.24 -14.85 -3.27
CA GLU A 97 -8.24 -16.30 -3.53
C GLU A 97 -6.83 -16.88 -3.66
N HIS A 98 -5.82 -16.02 -3.78
CA HIS A 98 -4.42 -16.41 -3.94
C HIS A 98 -3.56 -15.80 -2.84
N SER A 99 -2.76 -16.65 -2.19
CA SER A 99 -1.63 -16.19 -1.38
C SER A 99 -0.44 -15.98 -2.32
N TYR A 100 0.23 -14.84 -2.17
CA TYR A 100 1.53 -14.63 -2.79
C TYR A 100 2.58 -14.71 -1.69
N ASP A 101 3.31 -15.82 -1.69
CA ASP A 101 4.48 -16.00 -0.85
C ASP A 101 5.71 -15.90 -1.76
N ARG A 102 6.55 -14.90 -1.52
CA ARG A 102 7.81 -14.79 -2.27
C ARG A 102 8.75 -15.89 -1.80
N ILE A 103 8.81 -16.99 -2.54
CA ILE A 103 9.92 -17.95 -2.42
C ILE A 103 11.17 -17.22 -2.90
N LYS A 104 12.17 -17.05 -2.03
CA LYS A 104 13.51 -16.66 -2.50
C LYS A 104 13.98 -17.80 -3.41
N GLU A 105 14.12 -17.55 -4.71
CA GLU A 105 14.74 -18.51 -5.62
C GLU A 105 16.16 -18.82 -5.10
N GLU A 106 16.34 -19.98 -4.48
CA GLU A 106 17.65 -20.61 -4.35
C GLU A 106 18.03 -21.10 -5.75
N SER A 107 18.89 -20.35 -6.45
CA SER A 107 19.56 -20.86 -7.64
C SER A 107 20.87 -21.54 -7.24
N PRO A 108 21.22 -22.68 -7.87
CA PRO A 108 22.31 -23.59 -7.48
C PRO A 108 23.70 -22.96 -7.52
#